data_AF-A0A2V5SN32-F1
#
_entry.id   AF-A0A2V5SN32-F1
#
_cell.length_a   1.000
_cell.length_b   1.000
_cell.length_c   1.000
_cell.angle_alpha   90.00
_cell.angle_beta   90.00
_cell.angle_gamma   90.00
#
_symmetry.space_group_name_H-M   'P 1'
#
loop_
_entity.id
_entity.type
_entity.pdbx_description
1 polymer ?
#
loop_
_entity_poly.entity_id
_entity_poly.type
_entity_poly.pdbx_seq_one_letter_code
_entity_poly.pdbx_strand_id
1 'polypeptide(L)'
;MPWNHLRAFAGGILDFARNDRPLIRHSSFLLLLFPLVVHAAGNISILGSKPRWSVLENYQETITHDEFAHLINDVYCTHGFAPDLVEINEKTARILVNRDARKFFTLRFAEKDDGREPVPRLWRPAKILPPAKLEKPLFGLKIGLDPGHLGGKWAKMEERWFQVGNSPPIQEGDLTLRVARLLALRLRELGAKVSFVRNSNEPITGKRPNDFRELARKILIKNGVPQPRADVLDPNDPEKEQTIRWQSEILFYRYSEIRRRAALVNFKLHPDLVLCLHFNAEGWGDPNNPTLTDANHLHLLVNGSYLAE
;
A
#
# COMPACT_ATOMS: atom_id res chain seq x y z
N MET A 1 4.07 0.52 -14.12
CA MET A 1 4.38 0.72 -12.68
C MET A 1 4.96 -0.59 -12.16
N PRO A 2 6.24 -0.86 -12.41
CA PRO A 2 7.00 -1.94 -11.76
C PRO A 2 7.39 -1.54 -10.33
N TRP A 3 7.45 -0.23 -10.11
CA TRP A 3 7.77 0.43 -8.85
C TRP A 3 6.80 0.13 -7.71
N ASN A 4 5.64 -0.51 -7.95
CA ASN A 4 4.78 -0.99 -6.85
C ASN A 4 5.44 -2.11 -6.03
N HIS A 5 6.45 -2.81 -6.56
CA HIS A 5 7.23 -3.79 -5.81
C HIS A 5 8.48 -3.19 -5.13
N LEU A 6 8.95 -2.02 -5.59
CA LEU A 6 9.96 -1.18 -4.91
C LEU A 6 9.33 -0.16 -3.95
N ARG A 7 8.01 0.03 -3.90
CA ARG A 7 7.36 0.76 -2.79
C ARG A 7 7.51 0.04 -1.45
N ALA A 8 7.75 -1.27 -1.49
CA ALA A 8 8.22 -2.04 -0.33
C ALA A 8 9.70 -1.76 0.02
N PHE A 9 10.45 -1.06 -0.83
CA PHE A 9 11.84 -0.67 -0.59
C PHE A 9 11.89 0.49 0.43
N ALA A 10 11.24 1.62 0.17
CA ALA A 10 11.23 2.72 1.15
C ALA A 10 10.34 2.42 2.38
N GLY A 11 9.20 1.75 2.21
CA GLY A 11 8.26 1.46 3.31
C GLY A 11 8.61 0.23 4.17
N GLY A 12 9.46 -0.68 3.69
CA GLY A 12 9.88 -1.88 4.42
C GLY A 12 11.24 -1.77 5.09
N ILE A 13 12.07 -0.80 4.69
CA ILE A 13 13.40 -0.57 5.26
C ILE A 13 13.33 0.23 6.57
N LEU A 14 12.32 1.10 6.74
CA LEU A 14 12.16 1.91 7.95
C LEU A 14 11.62 1.13 9.18
N ASP A 15 11.00 -0.04 8.99
CA ASP A 15 10.62 -0.94 10.09
C ASP A 15 11.82 -1.77 10.62
N PHE A 16 12.99 -1.69 9.97
CA PHE A 16 14.18 -2.47 10.35
C PHE A 16 15.07 -1.78 11.39
N ALA A 17 14.79 -0.51 11.75
CA ALA A 17 15.73 0.34 12.52
C ALA A 17 15.31 0.62 13.98
N ARG A 18 14.41 -0.16 14.59
CA ARG A 18 14.04 -0.02 16.01
C ARG A 18 13.95 -1.36 16.74
N ASN A 19 15.09 -1.99 17.00
CA ASN A 19 15.41 -2.61 18.29
C ASN A 19 16.69 -3.43 18.14
N ASP A 20 17.81 -2.88 18.59
CA ASP A 20 18.94 -3.67 19.05
C ASP A 20 19.51 -3.02 20.30
N ARG A 21 19.31 -3.67 21.46
CA ARG A 21 20.20 -3.54 22.61
C ARG A 21 20.65 -4.95 22.99
N PRO A 22 21.96 -5.22 23.11
CA PRO A 22 22.45 -6.52 23.52
C PRO A 22 22.60 -6.55 25.04
N LEU A 23 22.22 -7.67 25.66
CA LEU A 23 22.79 -8.08 26.94
C LEU A 23 23.11 -9.58 26.88
N ILE A 24 24.40 -9.85 27.02
CA ILE A 24 25.04 -11.16 27.06
C ILE A 24 24.88 -11.76 28.47
N ARG A 25 24.57 -13.06 28.57
CA ARG A 25 25.30 -13.98 29.47
C ARG A 25 25.08 -15.45 29.13
N HIS A 26 26.18 -16.19 29.23
CA HIS A 26 26.38 -17.57 28.83
C HIS A 26 25.64 -18.59 29.70
N SER A 27 25.29 -19.74 29.13
CA SER A 27 25.56 -21.08 29.69
C SER A 27 25.37 -22.16 28.60
N SER A 28 26.35 -23.04 28.50
CA SER A 28 26.51 -24.08 27.48
C SER A 28 25.60 -25.28 27.71
N PHE A 29 24.95 -25.79 26.65
CA PHE A 29 24.52 -27.18 26.56
C PHE A 29 24.66 -27.65 25.10
N LEU A 30 25.49 -28.67 24.88
CA LEU A 30 25.66 -29.33 23.59
C LEU A 30 24.46 -30.26 23.35
N LEU A 31 23.60 -29.92 22.38
CA LEU A 31 22.71 -30.88 21.73
C LEU A 31 22.97 -30.81 20.22
N LEU A 32 23.44 -31.93 19.67
CA LEU A 32 23.54 -32.15 18.22
C LEU A 32 22.13 -32.22 17.64
N LEU A 33 21.59 -31.07 17.27
CA LEU A 33 20.43 -30.93 16.41
C LEU A 33 20.93 -30.53 15.03
N PHE A 34 20.62 -31.34 14.02
CA PHE A 34 20.75 -30.96 12.62
C PHE A 34 20.15 -29.56 12.45
N PRO A 35 20.86 -28.58 11.86
CA PRO A 35 20.26 -27.30 11.57
C PRO A 35 19.26 -27.54 10.44
N LEU A 36 17.97 -27.69 10.80
CA LEU A 36 16.92 -27.19 9.94
C LEU A 36 17.27 -25.72 9.72
N VAL A 37 17.82 -25.42 8.55
CA VAL A 37 18.05 -24.05 8.10
C VAL A 37 16.67 -23.43 7.95
N VAL A 38 16.17 -22.91 9.07
CA VAL A 38 15.04 -21.98 9.12
C VAL A 38 15.54 -20.76 8.37
N HIS A 39 15.26 -20.73 7.07
CA HIS A 39 15.48 -19.55 6.26
C HIS A 39 14.72 -18.44 6.94
N ALA A 40 15.42 -17.38 7.37
CA ALA A 40 14.77 -16.17 7.81
C ALA A 40 13.80 -15.76 6.71
N ALA A 41 12.50 -15.89 6.98
CA ALA A 41 11.49 -15.31 6.14
C ALA A 41 11.78 -13.81 6.21
N GLY A 42 12.31 -13.23 5.12
CA GLY A 42 12.49 -11.78 5.04
C GLY A 42 11.23 -11.11 5.57
N ASN A 43 11.38 -10.13 6.46
CA ASN A 43 10.27 -9.46 7.13
C ASN A 43 9.39 -8.76 6.09
N ILE A 44 8.45 -9.52 5.50
CA ILE A 44 7.48 -9.02 4.55
C ILE A 44 6.33 -8.44 5.38
N SER A 45 5.79 -7.30 4.93
CA SER A 45 4.58 -6.71 5.50
C SER A 45 3.49 -7.77 5.74
N ILE A 46 2.70 -7.61 6.80
CA ILE A 46 1.65 -8.57 7.20
C ILE A 46 0.72 -8.89 6.02
N LEU A 47 0.52 -10.16 5.66
CA LEU A 47 -0.19 -10.66 4.45
C LEU A 47 0.46 -10.29 3.09
N GLY A 48 1.70 -9.81 3.09
CA GLY A 48 2.46 -9.56 1.88
C GLY A 48 2.95 -10.87 1.24
N SER A 49 3.05 -10.87 -0.08
CA SER A 49 3.63 -11.98 -0.83
C SER A 49 5.14 -11.83 -0.90
N LYS A 50 5.86 -12.96 -0.98
CA LYS A 50 7.30 -12.94 -1.28
C LYS A 50 7.54 -12.20 -2.60
N PRO A 51 8.50 -11.26 -2.66
CA PRO A 51 8.84 -10.58 -3.90
C PRO A 51 9.30 -11.57 -4.97
N ARG A 52 8.80 -11.39 -6.20
CA ARG A 52 9.21 -12.16 -7.38
C ARG A 52 10.34 -11.42 -8.11
N TRP A 53 11.56 -11.60 -7.63
CA TRP A 53 12.75 -10.89 -8.14
C TRP A 53 13.00 -11.09 -9.63
N SER A 54 12.64 -12.25 -10.21
CA SER A 54 12.77 -12.50 -11.65
C SER A 54 11.96 -11.55 -12.53
N VAL A 55 10.93 -10.88 -11.99
CA VAL A 55 10.18 -9.86 -12.73
C VAL A 55 11.07 -8.66 -13.07
N LEU A 56 12.10 -8.39 -12.26
CA LEU A 56 13.03 -7.29 -12.48
C LEU A 56 13.91 -7.49 -13.72
N GLU A 57 14.05 -8.72 -14.21
CA GLU A 57 14.81 -8.99 -15.45
C GLU A 57 14.22 -8.30 -16.68
N ASN A 58 12.91 -8.00 -16.67
CA ASN A 58 12.28 -7.25 -17.76
C ASN A 58 12.68 -5.75 -17.79
N TYR A 59 13.48 -5.29 -16.83
CA TYR A 59 13.88 -3.89 -16.68
C TYR A 59 15.38 -3.66 -16.92
N GLN A 60 16.11 -4.71 -17.31
CA GLN A 60 17.50 -4.57 -17.71
C GLN A 60 17.63 -3.55 -18.82
N GLU A 61 18.62 -2.66 -18.73
CA GLU A 61 18.94 -1.66 -19.75
C GLU A 61 17.79 -0.70 -20.06
N THR A 62 16.82 -0.53 -19.15
CA THR A 62 15.69 0.41 -19.33
C THR A 62 15.93 1.80 -18.71
N ILE A 63 17.03 1.96 -17.98
CA ILE A 63 17.39 3.18 -17.25
C ILE A 63 18.91 3.38 -17.31
N THR A 64 19.37 4.63 -17.42
CA THR A 64 20.80 4.97 -17.36
C THR A 64 21.30 5.01 -15.92
N HIS A 65 22.62 4.99 -15.75
CA HIS A 65 23.25 5.17 -14.44
C HIS A 65 22.77 6.45 -13.74
N ASP A 66 22.87 7.59 -14.43
CA ASP A 66 22.60 8.90 -13.85
C ASP A 66 21.11 9.07 -13.49
N GLU A 67 20.21 8.56 -14.34
CA GLU A 67 18.77 8.58 -14.05
C GLU A 67 18.47 7.70 -12.83
N PHE A 68 19.09 6.52 -12.71
CA PHE A 68 18.90 5.66 -11.54
C PHE A 68 19.44 6.31 -10.26
N ALA A 69 20.64 6.89 -10.32
CA ALA A 69 21.27 7.56 -9.18
C ALA A 69 20.43 8.76 -8.70
N HIS A 70 19.97 9.60 -9.62
CA HIS A 70 19.09 10.73 -9.32
C HIS A 70 17.78 10.25 -8.66
N LEU A 71 17.09 9.28 -9.25
CA LEU A 71 15.84 8.77 -8.70
C LEU A 71 16.00 8.21 -7.28
N ILE A 72 17.06 7.44 -7.06
CA ILE A 72 17.30 6.82 -5.75
C ILE A 72 17.70 7.88 -4.72
N ASN A 73 18.66 8.76 -5.03
CA ASN A 73 19.22 9.68 -4.03
C ASN A 73 18.35 10.92 -3.80
N ASP A 74 17.73 11.45 -4.85
CA ASP A 74 17.11 12.79 -4.81
C ASP A 74 15.58 12.74 -4.82
N VAL A 75 14.98 11.61 -5.20
CA VAL A 75 13.52 11.48 -5.31
C VAL A 75 12.93 10.48 -4.31
N TYR A 76 13.47 9.27 -4.24
CA TYR A 76 12.87 8.18 -3.45
C TYR A 76 13.49 8.01 -2.07
N CYS A 77 14.80 8.17 -1.94
CA CYS A 77 15.54 7.99 -0.70
C CYS A 77 16.25 9.29 -0.29
N THR A 78 15.52 10.40 -0.28
CA THR A 78 16.05 11.74 0.08
C THR A 78 16.65 11.84 1.47
N HIS A 79 16.37 10.86 2.33
CA HIS A 79 16.91 10.73 3.69
C HIS A 79 18.00 9.64 3.77
N GLY A 80 18.49 9.17 2.63
CA GLY A 80 19.41 8.04 2.50
C GLY A 80 18.75 6.67 2.63
N PHE A 81 19.53 5.63 2.34
CA PHE A 81 19.21 4.22 2.56
C PHE A 81 20.46 3.51 3.09
N ALA A 82 20.29 2.35 3.74
CA ALA A 82 21.42 1.61 4.28
C ALA A 82 22.40 1.22 3.14
N PRO A 83 23.72 1.47 3.28
CA PRO A 83 24.68 1.30 2.18
C PRO A 83 24.76 -0.12 1.60
N ASP A 84 24.36 -1.14 2.35
CA ASP A 84 24.38 -2.54 1.92
C ASP A 84 23.17 -2.95 1.07
N LEU A 85 22.16 -2.07 0.93
CA LEU A 85 20.92 -2.37 0.21
C LEU A 85 21.03 -2.17 -1.30
N VAL A 86 21.72 -1.10 -1.72
CA VAL A 86 21.95 -0.79 -3.15
C VAL A 86 23.38 -0.32 -3.30
N GLU A 87 24.15 -1.03 -4.10
CA GLU A 87 25.49 -0.64 -4.54
C GLU A 87 25.39 -0.18 -6.00
N ILE A 88 25.68 1.10 -6.24
CA ILE A 88 25.63 1.70 -7.58
C ILE A 88 27.05 1.74 -8.14
N ASN A 89 27.26 1.05 -9.25
CA ASN A 89 28.49 1.02 -10.04
C ASN A 89 28.25 1.65 -11.40
N GLU A 90 29.30 2.02 -12.14
CA GLU A 90 29.19 2.71 -13.44
C GLU A 90 28.19 2.08 -14.43
N LYS A 91 28.13 0.74 -14.49
CA LYS A 91 27.27 0.00 -15.44
C LYS A 91 26.11 -0.73 -14.81
N THR A 92 26.05 -0.81 -13.48
CA THR A 92 25.06 -1.66 -12.80
C THR A 92 24.66 -1.14 -11.42
N ALA A 93 23.45 -1.45 -10.97
CA ALA A 93 23.08 -1.43 -9.56
C ALA A 93 22.93 -2.85 -9.02
N ARG A 94 23.60 -3.16 -7.91
CA ARG A 94 23.43 -4.42 -7.17
C ARG A 94 22.49 -4.18 -6.00
N ILE A 95 21.38 -4.89 -5.98
CA ILE A 95 20.29 -4.74 -5.01
C ILE A 95 20.28 -5.97 -4.11
N LEU A 96 20.31 -5.78 -2.79
CA LEU A 96 20.27 -6.87 -1.83
C LEU A 96 18.90 -7.57 -1.85
N VAL A 97 18.91 -8.86 -2.16
CA VAL A 97 17.71 -9.71 -2.24
C VAL A 97 17.55 -10.55 -0.97
N ASN A 98 18.66 -11.02 -0.42
CA ASN A 98 18.69 -11.78 0.82
C ASN A 98 20.04 -11.55 1.52
N ARG A 99 19.99 -10.98 2.74
CA ARG A 99 21.18 -10.65 3.52
C ARG A 99 21.94 -11.90 3.98
N ASP A 100 21.23 -12.89 4.52
CA ASP A 100 21.84 -14.12 5.06
C ASP A 100 22.54 -14.94 3.97
N ALA A 101 21.89 -15.07 2.82
CA ALA A 101 22.43 -15.79 1.67
C ALA A 101 23.40 -14.94 0.83
N ARG A 102 23.63 -13.66 1.20
CA ARG A 102 24.40 -12.67 0.42
C ARG A 102 23.99 -12.66 -1.06
N LYS A 103 22.68 -12.76 -1.31
CA LYS A 103 22.12 -12.82 -2.67
C LYS A 103 21.77 -11.43 -3.13
N PHE A 104 22.18 -11.10 -4.35
CA PHE A 104 21.92 -9.82 -4.99
C PHE A 104 21.19 -10.03 -6.32
N PHE A 105 20.39 -9.04 -6.69
CA PHE A 105 19.93 -8.83 -8.06
C PHE A 105 20.81 -7.77 -8.70
N THR A 106 21.21 -7.96 -9.95
CA THR A 106 22.03 -6.99 -10.69
C THR A 106 21.18 -6.37 -11.80
N LEU A 107 20.91 -5.08 -11.67
CA LEU A 107 20.31 -4.27 -12.73
C LEU A 107 21.44 -3.69 -13.59
N ARG A 108 21.42 -3.94 -14.89
CA ARG A 108 22.31 -3.34 -15.89
C ARG A 108 21.70 -2.05 -16.39
N PHE A 109 22.54 -1.02 -16.49
CA PHE A 109 22.15 0.27 -17.02
C PHE A 109 22.23 0.29 -18.54
N ALA A 110 21.37 1.10 -19.15
CA ALA A 110 21.53 1.50 -20.53
C ALA A 110 22.79 2.36 -20.68
N GLU A 111 23.57 2.15 -21.75
CA GLU A 111 24.77 2.97 -22.00
C GLU A 111 24.44 4.44 -22.31
N LYS A 112 23.29 4.68 -22.95
CA LYS A 112 22.79 6.00 -23.34
C LYS A 112 21.27 6.01 -23.44
N ASP A 113 20.66 7.19 -23.34
CA ASP A 113 19.20 7.31 -23.39
C ASP A 113 18.61 6.87 -24.75
N ASP A 114 19.31 7.17 -25.85
CA ASP A 114 18.92 6.82 -27.23
C ASP A 114 19.08 5.32 -27.58
N GLY A 115 19.40 4.47 -26.61
CA GLY A 115 19.55 3.02 -26.80
C GLY A 115 18.88 2.19 -25.72
N ARG A 116 18.07 2.79 -24.82
CA ARG A 116 17.44 2.05 -23.73
C ARG A 116 16.36 1.10 -24.22
N GLU A 117 16.25 -0.03 -23.53
CA GLU A 117 15.12 -0.95 -23.70
C GLU A 117 13.81 -0.28 -23.23
N PRO A 118 12.67 -0.61 -23.85
CA PRO A 118 11.39 -0.02 -23.49
C PRO A 118 10.95 -0.51 -22.12
N VAL A 119 10.74 0.42 -21.17
CA VAL A 119 10.21 0.09 -19.84
C VAL A 119 8.87 -0.66 -19.96
N PRO A 120 8.75 -1.89 -19.44
CA PRO A 120 7.47 -2.59 -19.37
C PRO A 120 6.45 -1.82 -18.53
N ARG A 121 5.25 -1.58 -19.08
CA ARG A 121 4.18 -0.85 -18.40
C ARG A 121 2.85 -1.59 -18.50
N LEU A 122 2.12 -1.56 -17.39
CA LEU A 122 0.72 -2.00 -17.30
C LEU A 122 -0.27 -0.84 -17.57
N TRP A 123 0.25 0.30 -18.02
CA TRP A 123 -0.48 1.54 -18.27
C TRP A 123 0.15 2.26 -19.47
N ARG A 124 -0.60 3.16 -20.10
CA ARG A 124 -0.13 3.89 -21.29
C ARG A 124 0.40 5.27 -20.92
N PRO A 125 1.62 5.65 -21.35
CA PRO A 125 2.10 7.00 -21.12
C PRO A 125 1.29 8.06 -21.84
N ALA A 126 1.27 9.28 -21.29
CA ALA A 126 0.50 10.40 -21.83
C ALA A 126 0.83 10.65 -23.31
N LYS A 127 2.10 10.53 -23.70
CA LYS A 127 2.58 10.72 -25.09
C LYS A 127 1.95 9.79 -26.13
N ILE A 128 1.38 8.65 -25.71
CA ILE A 128 0.70 7.72 -26.64
C ILE A 128 -0.83 7.87 -26.62
N LEU A 129 -1.35 8.76 -25.79
CA LEU A 129 -2.76 9.13 -25.83
C LEU A 129 -3.00 10.10 -27.00
N PRO A 130 -4.19 10.05 -27.63
CA PRO A 130 -4.52 11.01 -28.67
C PRO A 130 -4.49 12.44 -28.11
N PRO A 131 -4.18 13.45 -28.94
CA PRO A 131 -4.27 14.85 -28.53
C PRO A 131 -5.65 15.18 -27.96
N ALA A 132 -5.68 16.00 -26.91
CA ALA A 132 -6.92 16.41 -26.26
C ALA A 132 -7.80 17.18 -27.26
N LYS A 133 -9.04 16.74 -27.43
CA LYS A 133 -10.06 17.41 -28.25
C LYS A 133 -10.93 18.29 -27.34
N LEU A 134 -11.33 19.46 -27.81
CA LEU A 134 -12.12 20.43 -27.02
C LEU A 134 -13.37 19.79 -26.38
N GLU A 135 -14.13 19.01 -27.14
CA GLU A 135 -15.37 18.37 -26.66
C GLU A 135 -15.13 17.11 -25.80
N LYS A 136 -14.03 16.40 -26.06
CA LYS A 136 -13.70 15.13 -25.40
C LYS A 136 -12.23 15.10 -25.00
N PRO A 137 -11.82 15.94 -24.03
CA PRO A 137 -10.41 16.11 -23.68
C PRO A 137 -9.79 14.85 -23.08
N LEU A 138 -10.61 13.94 -22.55
CA LEU A 138 -10.16 12.67 -21.96
C LEU A 138 -10.36 11.47 -22.91
N PHE A 139 -10.60 11.72 -24.20
CA PHE A 139 -10.89 10.67 -25.16
C PHE A 139 -9.82 9.57 -25.15
N GLY A 140 -10.25 8.35 -24.85
CA GLY A 140 -9.38 7.18 -24.87
C GLY A 140 -8.54 6.97 -23.61
N LEU A 141 -8.53 7.89 -22.64
CA LEU A 141 -7.90 7.69 -21.33
C LEU A 141 -8.68 6.66 -20.51
N LYS A 142 -7.99 5.69 -19.89
CA LYS A 142 -8.60 4.71 -18.98
C LYS A 142 -8.41 5.17 -17.53
N ILE A 143 -9.51 5.39 -16.82
CA ILE A 143 -9.50 5.79 -15.42
C ILE A 143 -10.11 4.68 -14.56
N GLY A 144 -9.38 4.27 -13.52
CA GLY A 144 -9.90 3.44 -12.45
C GLY A 144 -10.33 4.31 -11.27
N LEU A 145 -11.59 4.21 -10.85
CA LEU A 145 -12.05 4.86 -9.62
C LEU A 145 -11.99 3.85 -8.48
N ASP A 146 -11.26 4.18 -7.41
CA ASP A 146 -11.22 3.43 -6.16
C ASP A 146 -11.91 4.24 -5.05
N PRO A 147 -13.21 4.02 -4.81
CA PRO A 147 -13.88 4.62 -3.67
C PRO A 147 -13.31 4.02 -2.38
N GLY A 148 -12.62 4.84 -1.59
CA GLY A 148 -11.99 4.45 -0.32
C GLY A 148 -12.99 3.85 0.67
N HIS A 149 -12.47 3.06 1.61
CA HIS A 149 -13.25 2.43 2.69
C HIS A 149 -14.36 1.47 2.24
N LEU A 150 -15.01 0.83 3.20
CA LEU A 150 -16.23 0.04 3.02
C LEU A 150 -17.41 0.72 3.71
N GLY A 151 -18.54 0.74 3.00
CA GLY A 151 -19.78 1.38 3.45
C GLY A 151 -20.76 0.42 4.11
N GLY A 152 -21.98 0.88 4.36
CA GLY A 152 -23.07 0.09 4.93
C GLY A 152 -22.72 -0.57 6.27
N LYS A 153 -22.92 -1.90 6.36
CA LYS A 153 -22.67 -2.67 7.60
C LYS A 153 -21.21 -2.70 8.04
N TRP A 154 -20.27 -2.37 7.15
CA TRP A 154 -18.83 -2.42 7.43
C TRP A 154 -18.30 -1.12 8.05
N ALA A 155 -19.01 -0.02 7.88
CA ALA A 155 -18.51 1.32 8.25
C ALA A 155 -18.15 1.45 9.74
N LYS A 156 -18.92 0.80 10.62
CA LYS A 156 -18.62 0.78 12.07
C LYS A 156 -17.34 0.00 12.40
N MET A 157 -17.07 -1.09 11.69
CA MET A 157 -15.85 -1.89 11.87
C MET A 157 -14.60 -1.13 11.43
N GLU A 158 -14.72 -0.32 10.37
CA GLU A 158 -13.61 0.54 9.91
C GLU A 158 -13.43 1.81 10.75
N GLU A 159 -14.35 2.06 11.70
CA GLU A 159 -14.42 3.31 12.47
C GLU A 159 -14.51 4.56 11.57
N ARG A 160 -15.05 4.41 10.35
CA ARG A 160 -15.29 5.50 9.39
C ARG A 160 -16.77 5.85 9.34
N TRP A 161 -17.31 6.06 10.53
CA TRP A 161 -18.73 6.25 10.77
C TRP A 161 -18.96 7.17 11.97
N PHE A 162 -19.94 8.07 11.86
CA PHE A 162 -20.51 8.76 13.01
C PHE A 162 -21.97 9.13 12.77
N GLN A 163 -22.68 9.50 13.83
CA GLN A 163 -24.07 9.95 13.79
C GLN A 163 -24.30 11.03 14.85
N VAL A 164 -24.99 12.10 14.47
CA VAL A 164 -25.37 13.19 15.38
C VAL A 164 -26.88 13.17 15.58
N GLY A 165 -27.31 12.97 16.83
CA GLY A 165 -28.72 12.85 17.19
C GLY A 165 -29.43 11.77 16.37
N ASN A 166 -30.61 12.11 15.83
CA ASN A 166 -31.43 11.19 15.04
C ASN A 166 -31.16 11.29 13.52
N SER A 167 -30.12 12.02 13.10
CA SER A 167 -29.78 12.16 11.68
C SER A 167 -29.33 10.83 11.09
N PRO A 168 -29.45 10.62 9.76
CA PRO A 168 -28.84 9.48 9.11
C PRO A 168 -27.33 9.42 9.39
N PRO A 169 -26.76 8.21 9.55
CA PRO A 169 -25.34 8.07 9.79
C PRO A 169 -24.49 8.55 8.61
N ILE A 170 -23.36 9.18 8.92
CA ILE A 170 -22.32 9.48 7.94
C ILE A 170 -21.38 8.28 7.86
N GLN A 171 -21.18 7.77 6.65
CA GLN A 171 -20.34 6.61 6.36
C GLN A 171 -19.40 6.96 5.21
N GLU A 172 -18.10 7.02 5.45
CA GLU A 172 -17.13 7.43 4.42
C GLU A 172 -17.24 6.54 3.18
N GLY A 173 -17.31 5.21 3.37
CA GLY A 173 -17.39 4.25 2.27
C GLY A 173 -18.65 4.40 1.39
N ASP A 174 -19.77 4.89 1.95
CA ASP A 174 -20.98 5.20 1.17
C ASP A 174 -20.80 6.49 0.37
N LEU A 175 -20.24 7.52 1.02
CA LEU A 175 -20.01 8.83 0.41
C LEU A 175 -19.00 8.73 -0.74
N THR A 176 -17.87 8.06 -0.55
CA THR A 176 -16.87 7.88 -1.61
C THR A 176 -17.46 7.13 -2.80
N LEU A 177 -18.29 6.11 -2.56
CA LEU A 177 -18.96 5.35 -3.63
C LEU A 177 -19.96 6.22 -4.40
N ARG A 178 -20.73 7.05 -3.70
CA ARG A 178 -21.65 8.02 -4.32
C ARG A 178 -20.90 9.02 -5.18
N VAL A 179 -19.83 9.61 -4.66
CA VAL A 179 -18.97 10.55 -5.42
C VAL A 179 -18.36 9.88 -6.63
N ALA A 180 -17.86 8.65 -6.50
CA ALA A 180 -17.28 7.91 -7.62
C ALA A 180 -18.29 7.70 -8.75
N ARG A 181 -19.56 7.41 -8.42
CA ARG A 181 -20.62 7.26 -9.43
C ARG A 181 -20.91 8.56 -10.16
N LEU A 182 -20.98 9.70 -9.44
CA LEU A 182 -21.15 11.02 -10.05
C LEU A 182 -19.95 11.40 -10.93
N LEU A 183 -18.74 11.17 -10.42
CA LEU A 183 -17.50 11.45 -11.15
C LEU A 183 -17.40 10.59 -12.41
N ALA A 184 -17.79 9.32 -12.36
CA ALA A 184 -17.76 8.44 -13.51
C ALA A 184 -18.64 8.94 -14.67
N LEU A 185 -19.79 9.55 -14.38
CA LEU A 185 -20.65 10.15 -15.41
C LEU A 185 -19.91 11.29 -16.12
N ARG A 186 -19.40 12.26 -15.34
CA ARG A 186 -18.68 13.43 -15.88
C ARG A 186 -17.42 13.04 -16.65
N LEU A 187 -16.64 12.10 -16.14
CA LEU A 187 -15.44 11.61 -16.83
C LEU A 187 -15.76 10.93 -18.16
N ARG A 188 -16.88 10.18 -18.23
CA ARG A 188 -17.33 9.54 -19.47
C ARG A 188 -17.83 10.56 -20.49
N GLU A 189 -18.53 11.61 -20.05
CA GLU A 189 -18.94 12.73 -20.91
C GLU A 189 -17.72 13.39 -21.56
N LEU A 190 -16.63 13.57 -20.80
CA LEU A 190 -15.35 14.07 -21.31
C LEU A 190 -14.56 13.07 -22.18
N GLY A 191 -15.09 11.85 -22.41
CA GLY A 191 -14.52 10.84 -23.30
C GLY A 191 -13.66 9.75 -22.64
N ALA A 192 -13.53 9.74 -21.31
CA ALA A 192 -12.75 8.73 -20.61
C ALA A 192 -13.45 7.36 -20.57
N LYS A 193 -12.67 6.29 -20.55
CA LYS A 193 -13.11 4.94 -20.23
C LYS A 193 -12.97 4.70 -18.73
N VAL A 194 -14.10 4.69 -18.02
CA VAL A 194 -14.11 4.59 -16.55
C VAL A 194 -14.45 3.18 -16.07
N SER A 195 -13.59 2.63 -15.23
CA SER A 195 -13.77 1.38 -14.49
C SER A 195 -13.83 1.64 -12.98
N PHE A 196 -14.48 0.75 -12.24
CA PHE A 196 -14.57 0.82 -10.78
C PHE A 196 -13.75 -0.30 -10.15
N VAL A 197 -12.93 0.03 -9.15
CA VAL A 197 -12.25 -0.95 -8.30
C VAL A 197 -13.24 -1.64 -7.36
N ARG A 198 -14.23 -0.89 -6.85
CA ARG A 198 -15.48 -1.42 -6.28
C ARG A 198 -16.67 -0.56 -6.71
N ASN A 199 -17.83 -1.18 -6.87
CA ASN A 199 -19.08 -0.48 -7.23
C ASN A 199 -20.26 -0.81 -6.29
N SER A 200 -19.96 -1.36 -5.11
CA SER A 200 -20.91 -1.70 -4.05
C SER A 200 -20.27 -1.46 -2.68
N ASN A 201 -21.07 -1.59 -1.63
CA ASN A 201 -20.58 -1.58 -0.25
C ASN A 201 -19.99 -2.92 0.19
N GLU A 202 -20.14 -3.97 -0.62
CA GLU A 202 -19.50 -5.25 -0.34
C GLU A 202 -17.98 -5.21 -0.59
N PRO A 203 -17.18 -5.89 0.26
CA PRO A 203 -15.75 -6.05 0.07
C PRO A 203 -15.47 -6.86 -1.20
N ILE A 204 -14.38 -6.54 -1.89
CA ILE A 204 -13.97 -7.30 -3.07
C ILE A 204 -13.02 -8.45 -2.71
N THR A 205 -12.44 -8.45 -1.51
CA THR A 205 -11.75 -9.61 -0.96
C THR A 205 -12.75 -10.72 -0.64
N GLY A 206 -12.37 -11.96 -0.99
CA GLY A 206 -13.11 -13.16 -0.61
C GLY A 206 -12.93 -13.53 0.86
N LYS A 207 -12.03 -12.85 1.59
CA LYS A 207 -11.75 -13.09 3.01
C LYS A 207 -12.67 -12.29 3.92
N ARG A 208 -12.82 -12.74 5.16
CA ARG A 208 -13.61 -12.12 6.23
C ARG A 208 -12.79 -12.10 7.53
N PRO A 209 -13.18 -11.32 8.55
CA PRO A 209 -12.45 -11.27 9.82
C PRO A 209 -12.17 -12.65 10.41
N ASN A 210 -13.13 -13.58 10.35
CA ASN A 210 -12.95 -14.93 10.89
C ASN A 210 -11.80 -15.72 10.24
N ASP A 211 -11.47 -15.46 8.97
CA ASP A 211 -10.35 -16.10 8.29
C ASP A 211 -8.98 -15.69 8.88
N PHE A 212 -8.92 -14.63 9.69
CA PHE A 212 -7.70 -14.05 10.22
C PHE A 212 -7.48 -14.32 11.71
N ARG A 213 -8.39 -14.99 12.41
CA ARG A 213 -8.31 -15.17 13.88
C ARG A 213 -7.03 -15.83 14.35
N GLU A 214 -6.57 -16.87 13.65
CA GLU A 214 -5.33 -17.57 14.01
C GLU A 214 -4.11 -16.66 13.80
N LEU A 215 -4.07 -15.94 12.67
CA LEU A 215 -2.99 -15.00 12.38
C LEU A 215 -2.98 -13.83 13.37
N ALA A 216 -4.15 -13.28 13.70
CA ALA A 216 -4.33 -12.22 14.69
C ALA A 216 -3.78 -12.65 16.05
N ARG A 217 -4.10 -13.86 16.52
CA ARG A 217 -3.55 -14.41 17.77
C ARG A 217 -2.03 -14.47 17.74
N LYS A 218 -1.44 -14.98 16.65
CA LYS A 218 0.02 -15.07 16.49
C LYS A 218 0.69 -13.70 16.51
N ILE A 219 0.11 -12.71 15.84
CA ILE A 219 0.60 -11.33 15.83
C ILE A 219 0.55 -10.73 17.24
N LEU A 220 -0.56 -10.89 17.96
CA LEU A 220 -0.72 -10.36 19.32
C LEU A 220 0.29 -10.97 20.30
N ILE A 221 0.47 -12.29 20.28
CA ILE A 221 1.47 -12.97 21.13
C ILE A 221 2.87 -12.46 20.81
N LYS A 222 3.22 -12.34 19.51
CA LYS A 222 4.52 -11.81 19.08
C LYS A 222 4.73 -10.36 19.55
N ASN A 223 3.66 -9.57 19.61
CA ASN A 223 3.68 -8.18 20.04
C ASN A 223 3.55 -7.99 21.57
N GLY A 224 3.69 -9.06 22.37
CA GLY A 224 3.74 -8.96 23.83
C GLY A 224 2.39 -9.15 24.54
N VAL A 225 1.36 -9.66 23.86
CA VAL A 225 0.08 -10.05 24.48
C VAL A 225 0.03 -11.58 24.58
N PRO A 226 0.58 -12.21 25.65
CA PRO A 226 0.76 -13.66 25.71
C PRO A 226 -0.56 -14.45 25.77
N GLN A 227 -1.61 -13.83 26.30
CA GLN A 227 -2.96 -14.42 26.38
C GLN A 227 -4.01 -13.49 25.75
N PRO A 228 -4.06 -13.40 24.40
CA PRO A 228 -4.99 -12.51 23.74
C PRO A 228 -6.44 -12.90 23.99
N ARG A 229 -7.26 -11.94 24.41
CA ARG A 229 -8.71 -12.10 24.56
C ARG A 229 -9.35 -12.32 23.19
N ALA A 230 -10.39 -13.16 23.14
CA ALA A 230 -11.03 -13.52 21.88
C ALA A 230 -11.81 -12.36 21.25
N ASP A 231 -12.58 -11.63 22.06
CA ASP A 231 -13.55 -10.65 21.60
C ASP A 231 -13.57 -9.41 22.50
N VAL A 232 -14.17 -8.34 21.98
CA VAL A 232 -14.43 -7.08 22.69
C VAL A 232 -15.78 -7.23 23.40
N LEU A 233 -15.80 -7.04 24.72
CA LEU A 233 -17.03 -7.13 25.53
C LEU A 233 -17.77 -5.78 25.59
N ASP A 234 -17.04 -4.68 25.50
CA ASP A 234 -17.54 -3.30 25.55
C ASP A 234 -16.86 -2.47 24.43
N PRO A 235 -17.60 -1.75 23.56
CA PRO A 235 -17.00 -0.82 22.60
C PRO A 235 -16.03 0.22 23.20
N ASN A 236 -16.19 0.55 24.49
CA ASN A 236 -15.33 1.46 25.25
C ASN A 236 -14.19 0.74 26.00
N ASP A 237 -14.01 -0.56 25.78
CA ASP A 237 -12.91 -1.34 26.37
C ASP A 237 -11.55 -0.71 25.99
N PRO A 238 -10.77 -0.20 26.96
CA PRO A 238 -9.50 0.47 26.69
C PRO A 238 -8.45 -0.48 26.09
N GLU A 239 -8.67 -1.78 26.21
CA GLU A 239 -7.79 -2.83 25.69
C GLU A 239 -8.40 -3.53 24.46
N LYS A 240 -9.45 -2.98 23.84
CA LYS A 240 -10.11 -3.59 22.66
C LYS A 240 -9.11 -3.95 21.55
N GLU A 241 -8.05 -3.16 21.39
CA GLU A 241 -7.02 -3.35 20.37
C GLU A 241 -6.17 -4.62 20.57
N GLN A 242 -6.13 -5.14 21.79
CA GLN A 242 -5.42 -6.36 22.16
C GLN A 242 -6.26 -7.63 21.95
N THR A 243 -7.47 -7.50 21.42
CA THR A 243 -8.35 -8.64 21.15
C THR A 243 -8.09 -9.25 19.78
N ILE A 244 -8.31 -10.56 19.69
CA ILE A 244 -8.20 -11.31 18.43
C ILE A 244 -9.20 -10.77 17.41
N ARG A 245 -10.43 -10.46 17.84
CA ARG A 245 -11.45 -9.86 16.98
C ARG A 245 -10.97 -8.58 16.33
N TRP A 246 -10.51 -7.60 17.12
CA TRP A 246 -10.05 -6.32 16.61
C TRP A 246 -8.93 -6.47 15.58
N GLN A 247 -7.90 -7.25 15.92
CA GLN A 247 -6.80 -7.50 14.99
C GLN A 247 -7.25 -8.24 13.73
N SER A 248 -8.21 -9.15 13.85
CA SER A 248 -8.80 -9.84 12.70
C SER A 248 -9.56 -8.89 11.76
N GLU A 249 -10.27 -7.92 12.32
CA GLU A 249 -10.97 -6.87 11.57
C GLU A 249 -9.96 -5.96 10.83
N ILE A 250 -8.89 -5.54 11.51
CA ILE A 250 -7.78 -4.77 10.90
C ILE A 250 -7.14 -5.55 9.74
N LEU A 251 -6.82 -6.84 9.93
CA LEU A 251 -6.27 -7.71 8.89
C LEU A 251 -7.20 -7.83 7.68
N PHE A 252 -8.50 -7.84 7.93
CA PHE A 252 -9.51 -7.89 6.88
C PHE A 252 -9.57 -6.59 6.07
N TYR A 253 -9.94 -5.45 6.67
CA TYR A 253 -10.24 -4.24 5.89
C TYR A 253 -8.99 -3.46 5.49
N ARG A 254 -7.95 -3.44 6.33
CA ARG A 254 -6.73 -2.64 6.07
C ARG A 254 -5.71 -3.38 5.22
N TYR A 255 -5.63 -4.70 5.37
CA TYR A 255 -4.61 -5.50 4.67
C TYR A 255 -5.18 -6.33 3.53
N SER A 256 -6.20 -7.15 3.78
CA SER A 256 -6.75 -8.05 2.75
C SER A 256 -7.49 -7.30 1.66
N GLU A 257 -8.42 -6.42 2.04
CA GLU A 257 -9.24 -5.66 1.10
C GLU A 257 -8.39 -4.70 0.25
N ILE A 258 -7.54 -3.86 0.87
CA ILE A 258 -6.67 -2.93 0.14
C ILE A 258 -5.75 -3.67 -0.84
N ARG A 259 -5.15 -4.81 -0.44
CA ARG A 259 -4.32 -5.59 -1.37
C ARG A 259 -5.12 -6.21 -2.50
N ARG A 260 -6.36 -6.65 -2.24
CA ARG A 260 -7.22 -7.17 -3.31
C ARG A 260 -7.57 -6.08 -4.33
N ARG A 261 -7.80 -4.85 -3.87
CA ARG A 261 -8.05 -3.67 -4.72
C ARG A 261 -6.84 -3.36 -5.60
N ALA A 262 -5.65 -3.32 -5.00
CA ALA A 262 -4.41 -3.17 -5.74
C ALA A 262 -4.19 -4.29 -6.77
N ALA A 263 -4.49 -5.55 -6.42
CA ALA A 263 -4.38 -6.67 -7.35
C ALA A 263 -5.37 -6.54 -8.53
N LEU A 264 -6.60 -6.09 -8.28
CA LEU A 264 -7.59 -5.85 -9.33
C LEU A 264 -7.12 -4.77 -10.31
N VAL A 265 -6.58 -3.67 -9.80
CA VAL A 265 -5.99 -2.59 -10.60
C VAL A 265 -4.83 -3.14 -11.45
N ASN A 266 -3.87 -3.81 -10.80
CA ASN A 266 -2.61 -4.20 -11.40
C ASN A 266 -2.68 -5.42 -12.33
N PHE A 267 -3.69 -6.28 -12.22
CA PHE A 267 -3.73 -7.54 -12.99
C PHE A 267 -4.97 -7.70 -13.87
N LYS A 268 -5.96 -6.80 -13.77
CA LYS A 268 -7.20 -6.92 -14.54
C LYS A 268 -7.62 -5.61 -15.20
N LEU A 269 -7.65 -4.51 -14.45
CA LEU A 269 -8.18 -3.24 -14.98
C LEU A 269 -7.17 -2.53 -15.88
N HIS A 270 -5.89 -2.53 -15.49
CA HIS A 270 -4.81 -1.83 -16.21
C HIS A 270 -5.22 -0.40 -16.66
N PRO A 271 -5.71 0.45 -15.74
CA PRO A 271 -6.04 1.83 -16.09
C PRO A 271 -4.76 2.63 -16.29
N ASP A 272 -4.86 3.75 -17.02
CA ASP A 272 -3.75 4.68 -17.19
C ASP A 272 -3.58 5.56 -15.95
N LEU A 273 -4.69 5.85 -15.26
CA LEU A 273 -4.76 6.61 -14.02
C LEU A 273 -5.73 5.94 -13.03
N VAL A 274 -5.36 5.88 -11.75
CA VAL A 274 -6.27 5.49 -10.67
C VAL A 274 -6.53 6.71 -9.78
N LEU A 275 -7.81 6.97 -9.50
CA LEU A 275 -8.23 7.98 -8.55
C LEU A 275 -8.77 7.29 -7.30
N CYS A 276 -8.03 7.38 -6.19
CA CYS A 276 -8.45 6.91 -4.89
C CYS A 276 -9.20 8.04 -4.16
N LEU A 277 -10.48 7.83 -3.85
CA LEU A 277 -11.37 8.86 -3.30
C LEU A 277 -11.57 8.62 -1.81
N HIS A 278 -11.32 9.62 -0.98
CA HIS A 278 -11.47 9.55 0.47
C HIS A 278 -12.10 10.85 1.00
N PHE A 279 -12.73 10.76 2.16
CA PHE A 279 -13.09 11.93 2.95
C PHE A 279 -12.25 11.94 4.22
N ASN A 280 -11.54 13.03 4.45
CA ASN A 280 -10.89 13.21 5.74
C ASN A 280 -11.89 13.78 6.75
N ALA A 281 -11.67 13.52 8.03
CA ALA A 281 -12.43 14.12 9.11
C ALA A 281 -11.63 15.28 9.71
N GLU A 282 -12.33 16.35 10.08
CA GLU A 282 -11.78 17.45 10.88
C GLU A 282 -12.07 17.20 12.36
N GLY A 283 -11.21 17.70 13.25
CA GLY A 283 -11.42 17.57 14.68
C GLY A 283 -12.67 18.32 15.14
N TRP A 284 -13.64 17.63 15.74
CA TRP A 284 -14.91 18.20 16.22
C TRP A 284 -14.94 18.55 17.72
N GLY A 285 -13.77 18.61 18.38
CA GLY A 285 -13.64 18.90 19.81
C GLY A 285 -13.97 17.68 20.69
N ASP A 286 -14.78 17.90 21.74
CA ASP A 286 -15.18 16.86 22.71
C ASP A 286 -16.01 15.76 22.02
N PRO A 287 -15.54 14.49 21.99
CA PRO A 287 -16.29 13.39 21.38
C PRO A 287 -17.66 13.12 22.02
N ASN A 288 -17.87 13.50 23.29
CA ASN A 288 -19.15 13.35 23.97
C ASN A 288 -20.13 14.48 23.64
N ASN A 289 -19.62 15.61 23.14
CA ASN A 289 -20.41 16.76 22.73
C ASN A 289 -19.82 17.37 21.43
N PRO A 290 -19.90 16.64 20.32
CA PRO A 290 -19.21 17.02 19.09
C PRO A 290 -19.79 18.29 18.49
N THR A 291 -18.93 19.20 18.06
CA THR A 291 -19.32 20.44 17.36
C THR A 291 -18.96 20.34 15.88
N LEU A 292 -19.96 20.52 15.01
CA LEU A 292 -19.71 20.53 13.56
C LEU A 292 -18.89 21.76 13.17
N THR A 293 -18.06 21.60 12.14
CA THR A 293 -17.18 22.64 11.61
C THR A 293 -17.50 22.93 10.15
N ASP A 294 -17.33 24.17 9.75
CA ASP A 294 -17.48 24.63 8.35
C ASP A 294 -16.16 24.52 7.56
N ALA A 295 -15.07 24.03 8.19
CA ALA A 295 -13.80 23.81 7.52
C ALA A 295 -13.94 22.78 6.39
N ASN A 296 -13.40 23.11 5.22
CA ASN A 296 -13.49 22.25 4.03
C ASN A 296 -12.20 22.33 3.23
N HIS A 297 -11.50 21.19 3.12
CA HIS A 297 -10.18 21.11 2.52
C HIS A 297 -10.16 20.14 1.35
N LEU A 298 -9.39 20.47 0.31
CA LEU A 298 -9.07 19.55 -0.79
C LEU A 298 -7.63 19.05 -0.64
N HIS A 299 -7.47 17.76 -0.40
CA HIS A 299 -6.16 17.12 -0.32
C HIS A 299 -5.91 16.29 -1.58
N LEU A 300 -4.80 16.55 -2.27
CA LEU A 300 -4.36 15.82 -3.46
C LEU A 300 -3.04 15.11 -3.13
N LEU A 301 -3.11 13.79 -2.98
CA LEU A 301 -1.93 12.96 -2.76
C LEU A 301 -1.47 12.37 -4.09
N VAL A 302 -0.32 12.85 -4.57
CA VAL A 302 0.31 12.38 -5.81
C VAL A 302 1.53 11.51 -5.47
N ASN A 303 1.93 10.62 -6.38
CA ASN A 303 3.08 9.76 -6.11
C ASN A 303 4.40 10.51 -6.25
N GLY A 304 5.17 10.57 -5.17
CA GLY A 304 6.52 11.14 -5.16
C GLY A 304 6.57 12.49 -4.47
N SER A 305 7.79 12.94 -4.20
CA SER A 305 8.08 14.27 -3.69
C SER A 305 8.28 15.20 -4.88
N TYR A 306 7.21 15.82 -5.38
CA TYR A 306 7.36 16.93 -6.32
C TYR A 306 7.80 18.16 -5.52
N LEU A 307 9.08 18.24 -5.21
CA LEU A 307 9.67 19.49 -4.75
C LEU A 307 9.76 20.42 -5.96
N ALA A 308 9.54 21.71 -5.75
CA ALA A 308 9.84 22.70 -6.77
C ALA A 308 11.34 22.64 -7.09
N GLU A 309 11.67 22.60 -8.37
CA GLU A 309 13.04 22.86 -8.86
C GLU A 309 13.48 24.29 -8.48
#